data_AF-A0A9D1GCC4-F1
#
_entry.id   AF-A0A9D1GCC4-F1
#
_cell.length_a   1.000
_cell.length_b   1.000
_cell.length_c   1.000
_cell.angle_alpha   90.00
_cell.angle_beta   90.00
_cell.angle_gamma   90.00
#
_symmetry.space_group_name_H-M   'P 1'
#
loop_
_entity.id
_entity.type
_entity.pdbx_description
1 polymer ?
#
loop_
_entity_poly.entity_id
_entity_poly.type
_entity_poly.pdbx_seq_one_letter_code
_entity_poly.pdbx_strand_id
1 'polypeptide(L)'
;MKPVVGLEVSINNYKILLYIKNYQGYLNLIKICTRVNDNSITIDDIIKYKDNLFFLIPFSSLNFYLEYKDKITDIYLGFSNKKEESDALVITKDVVYLKPCLYKNKEDSDYLKYLYLIRDGKTLNDNVTYDILDKAIEDSDVINAYSNIGLLNTLKIVDACNLEFPKASLLLPIYECPKGVDSSIYLISLAKAGLTKRLNNNITKDYLDRLSYELDIIKNMGFSNYFLVVYDFIRYAKKKGILVGPGRGSAAGSLVAYSLGITEIDPLKYNLLFERFLNPERKTMPDIDTDIPDIYRDDIINYVTNKYGKKRVSGIVTFGTLAAKQVLRDTSRIFNVPLYKVDRLTSFIPVMSHKKLNEFYKENNN
;
A
#
# COMPACT_ATOMS: atom_id res chain seq x y z
N MET A 1 15.05 15.12 -6.95
CA MET A 1 15.44 14.64 -5.60
C MET A 1 15.61 13.14 -5.66
N LYS A 2 16.65 12.59 -5.03
CA LYS A 2 16.86 11.15 -4.90
C LYS A 2 16.08 10.64 -3.68
N PRO A 3 15.13 9.68 -3.82
CA PRO A 3 14.40 9.16 -2.68
C PRO A 3 15.30 8.24 -1.84
N VAL A 4 15.25 8.40 -0.52
CA VAL A 4 15.88 7.50 0.45
C VAL A 4 14.77 6.89 1.30
N VAL A 5 14.63 5.57 1.26
CA VAL A 5 13.53 4.84 1.91
C VAL A 5 14.02 4.25 3.22
N GLY A 6 13.23 4.39 4.27
CA GLY A 6 13.54 3.84 5.58
C GLY A 6 12.32 3.57 6.44
N LEU A 7 12.58 3.09 7.66
CA LEU A 7 11.59 2.74 8.67
C LEU A 7 12.13 3.12 10.05
N GLU A 8 11.31 3.79 10.86
CA GLU A 8 11.56 3.91 12.29
C GLU A 8 10.98 2.69 13.01
N VAL A 9 11.79 2.02 13.81
CA VAL A 9 11.41 0.87 14.64
C VAL A 9 11.59 1.24 16.10
N SER A 10 10.52 1.12 16.88
CA SER A 10 10.56 1.27 18.34
C SER A 10 10.45 -0.11 19.01
N ILE A 11 11.46 -0.50 19.78
CA ILE A 11 11.52 -1.80 20.47
C ILE A 11 12.25 -1.68 21.81
N ASN A 12 11.69 -2.21 22.90
CA ASN A 12 12.31 -2.19 24.24
C ASN A 12 12.81 -0.79 24.67
N ASN A 13 12.04 0.26 24.36
CA ASN A 13 12.39 1.68 24.55
C ASN A 13 13.53 2.22 23.66
N TYR A 14 14.12 1.38 22.81
CA TYR A 14 15.06 1.83 21.78
C TYR A 14 14.30 2.31 20.54
N LYS A 15 14.82 3.38 19.95
CA LYS A 15 14.46 3.85 18.62
C LYS A 15 15.59 3.52 17.67
N ILE A 16 15.25 2.98 16.52
CA ILE A 16 16.21 2.55 15.49
C ILE A 16 15.67 3.04 14.16
N LEU A 17 16.46 3.79 13.39
CA LEU A 17 16.10 4.15 12.03
C LEU A 17 16.86 3.27 11.06
N LEU A 18 16.12 2.56 10.21
CA LEU A 18 16.64 1.65 9.21
C LEU A 18 16.49 2.27 7.84
N TYR A 19 17.56 2.37 7.06
CA TYR A 19 17.53 2.86 5.68
C TYR A 19 18.04 1.82 4.70
N ILE A 20 17.42 1.71 3.54
CA ILE A 20 17.76 0.66 2.58
C ILE A 20 18.95 1.06 1.71
N LYS A 21 19.85 0.12 1.46
CA LYS A 21 20.93 0.31 0.48
C LYS A 21 20.48 0.08 -0.94
N ASN A 22 19.63 -0.93 -1.15
CA ASN A 22 19.23 -1.43 -2.46
C ASN A 22 17.93 -2.25 -2.37
N TYR A 23 17.54 -2.89 -3.48
CA TYR A 23 16.34 -3.75 -3.53
C TYR A 23 16.37 -4.92 -2.54
N GLN A 24 17.54 -5.53 -2.27
CA GLN A 24 17.64 -6.59 -1.26
C GLN A 24 17.42 -6.03 0.15
N GLY A 25 17.92 -4.82 0.43
CA GLY A 25 17.62 -4.07 1.64
C GLY A 25 16.13 -3.76 1.78
N TYR A 26 15.46 -3.38 0.69
CA TYR A 26 13.99 -3.19 0.67
C TYR A 26 13.24 -4.46 1.08
N LEU A 27 13.60 -5.63 0.53
CA LEU A 27 12.96 -6.90 0.91
C LEU A 27 13.16 -7.25 2.40
N ASN A 28 14.32 -6.93 2.95
CA ASN A 28 14.59 -7.11 4.39
C ASN A 28 13.80 -6.12 5.24
N LEU A 29 13.77 -4.84 4.85
CA LEU A 29 12.99 -3.79 5.52
C LEU A 29 11.50 -4.12 5.54
N ILE A 30 10.94 -4.64 4.44
CA ILE A 30 9.53 -5.05 4.39
C ILE A 30 9.25 -6.19 5.38
N LYS A 31 10.15 -7.16 5.55
CA LYS A 31 9.97 -8.22 6.55
C LYS A 31 9.95 -7.66 7.97
N ILE A 32 10.83 -6.70 8.28
CA ILE A 32 10.83 -6.00 9.57
C ILE A 32 9.52 -5.23 9.74
N CYS A 33 9.10 -4.45 8.73
CA CYS A 33 7.85 -3.70 8.72
C CYS A 33 6.62 -4.59 8.98
N THR A 34 6.54 -5.75 8.32
CA THR A 34 5.47 -6.73 8.58
C THR A 34 5.46 -7.17 10.06
N ARG A 35 6.63 -7.46 10.65
CA ARG A 35 6.72 -7.89 12.05
C ARG A 35 6.36 -6.78 13.03
N VAL A 36 6.74 -5.54 12.73
CA VAL A 36 6.35 -4.34 13.50
C VAL A 36 4.84 -4.18 13.49
N ASN A 37 4.20 -4.27 12.32
CA ASN A 37 2.74 -4.17 12.20
C ASN A 37 2.00 -5.32 12.90
N ASP A 38 2.59 -6.51 12.93
CA ASP A 38 2.06 -7.68 13.65
C ASP A 38 2.35 -7.61 15.17
N ASN A 39 2.97 -6.53 15.69
CA ASN A 39 3.43 -6.38 17.08
C ASN A 39 4.28 -7.58 17.57
N SER A 40 5.06 -8.19 16.67
CA SER A 40 5.82 -9.42 16.93
C SER A 40 7.33 -9.25 16.75
N ILE A 41 7.80 -8.01 16.55
CA ILE A 41 9.21 -7.72 16.28
C ILE A 41 10.08 -7.97 17.52
N THR A 42 11.21 -8.66 17.32
CA THR A 42 12.26 -8.85 18.32
C THR A 42 13.59 -8.27 17.85
N ILE A 43 14.55 -8.09 18.77
CA ILE A 43 15.91 -7.68 18.38
C ILE A 43 16.57 -8.75 17.49
N ASP A 44 16.30 -10.03 17.74
CA ASP A 44 16.80 -11.13 16.92
C ASP A 44 16.26 -11.06 15.48
N ASP A 45 14.99 -10.66 15.29
CA ASP A 45 14.44 -10.42 13.95
C ASP A 45 15.15 -9.26 13.24
N ILE A 46 15.46 -8.18 13.96
CA ILE A 46 16.20 -7.04 13.40
C ILE A 46 17.60 -7.48 12.97
N ILE A 47 18.31 -8.24 13.81
CA ILE A 47 19.64 -8.78 13.49
C ILE A 47 19.57 -9.76 12.32
N LYS A 48 18.55 -10.61 12.27
CA LYS A 48 18.34 -11.58 11.19
C LYS A 48 18.18 -10.92 9.82
N TYR A 49 17.59 -9.73 9.76
CA TYR A 49 17.33 -8.99 8.52
C TYR A 49 18.24 -7.75 8.36
N LYS A 50 19.38 -7.70 9.06
CA LYS A 50 20.28 -6.53 9.08
C LYS A 50 20.97 -6.21 7.75
N ASP A 51 21.16 -7.21 6.90
CA ASP A 51 21.97 -7.05 5.69
C ASP A 51 21.31 -6.08 4.70
N ASN A 52 22.14 -5.29 4.02
CA ASN A 52 21.73 -4.26 3.05
C ASN A 52 20.90 -3.11 3.66
N LEU A 53 21.02 -2.89 4.98
CA LEU A 53 20.43 -1.77 5.69
C LEU A 53 21.52 -0.91 6.35
N PHE A 54 21.26 0.38 6.45
CA PHE A 54 21.96 1.30 7.35
C PHE A 54 21.15 1.42 8.65
N PHE A 55 21.84 1.34 9.78
CA PHE A 55 21.26 1.48 11.12
C PHE A 55 21.68 2.83 11.68
N LEU A 56 20.77 3.80 11.73
CA LEU A 56 21.03 5.07 12.39
C LEU A 56 20.35 5.02 13.76
N ILE A 57 21.17 5.01 14.81
CA ILE A 57 20.71 4.90 16.19
C ILE A 57 20.68 6.31 16.78
N PRO A 58 19.52 6.90 17.07
CA PRO A 58 19.45 8.19 17.77
C PRO A 58 20.22 8.13 19.08
N PHE A 59 20.81 9.24 19.51
CA PHE A 59 21.60 9.32 20.74
C PHE A 59 20.81 8.85 21.98
N SER A 60 19.48 9.06 22.00
CA SER A 60 18.57 8.53 23.03
C SER A 60 18.58 7.00 23.17
N SER A 61 19.12 6.27 22.19
CA SER A 61 19.25 4.82 22.17
C SER A 61 20.72 4.38 22.13
N LEU A 62 21.61 5.16 22.73
CA LEU A 62 23.05 4.88 22.81
C LEU A 62 23.38 3.46 23.32
N ASN A 63 22.64 2.95 24.32
CA ASN A 63 22.88 1.61 24.85
C ASN A 63 22.72 0.52 23.77
N PHE A 64 21.75 0.68 22.84
CA PHE A 64 21.62 -0.22 21.71
C PHE A 64 22.85 -0.14 20.78
N TYR A 65 23.34 1.07 20.50
CA TYR A 65 24.56 1.23 19.71
C TYR A 65 25.74 0.50 20.36
N LEU A 66 25.98 0.73 21.65
CA LEU A 66 27.10 0.11 22.38
C LEU A 66 27.04 -1.41 22.41
N GLU A 67 25.83 -1.98 22.55
CA GLU A 67 25.62 -3.43 22.63
C GLU A 67 25.73 -4.14 21.26
N TYR A 68 25.32 -3.48 20.18
CA TYR A 68 25.16 -4.11 18.86
C TYR A 68 26.15 -3.62 17.78
N LYS A 69 27.00 -2.63 18.07
CA LYS A 69 27.97 -2.08 17.09
C LYS A 69 28.87 -3.14 16.45
N ASP A 70 29.25 -4.17 17.19
CA ASP A 70 30.14 -5.23 16.69
C ASP A 70 29.38 -6.32 15.89
N LYS A 71 28.04 -6.34 15.98
CA LYS A 71 27.17 -7.32 15.31
C LYS A 71 26.58 -6.78 14.00
N ILE A 72 26.53 -5.46 13.84
CA ILE A 72 25.89 -4.77 12.72
C ILE A 72 26.95 -3.94 12.00
N THR A 73 27.19 -4.24 10.73
CA THR A 73 28.29 -3.64 9.95
C THR A 73 28.09 -2.14 9.70
N ASP A 74 26.87 -1.74 9.37
CA ASP A 74 26.55 -0.39 8.88
C ASP A 74 25.74 0.40 9.90
N ILE A 75 26.28 0.49 11.12
CA ILE A 75 25.65 1.15 12.26
C ILE A 75 26.31 2.48 12.58
N TYR A 76 25.50 3.52 12.74
CA TYR A 76 25.93 4.89 12.99
C TYR A 76 25.21 5.44 14.23
N LEU A 77 25.92 6.26 15.00
CA LEU A 77 25.35 6.98 16.13
C LEU A 77 24.84 8.36 15.67
N GLY A 78 23.54 8.57 15.77
CA GLY A 78 22.85 9.78 15.34
C GLY A 78 22.83 10.85 16.41
N PHE A 79 23.14 12.10 16.04
CA PHE A 79 23.03 13.27 16.91
C PHE A 79 22.12 14.33 16.29
N SER A 80 21.44 15.10 17.13
CA SER A 80 20.53 16.17 16.74
C SER A 80 20.97 17.56 17.20
N ASN A 81 21.87 17.64 18.18
CA ASN A 81 22.37 18.90 18.77
C ASN A 81 23.87 18.80 19.09
N LYS A 82 24.52 19.94 19.35
CA LYS A 82 25.98 20.04 19.58
C LYS A 82 26.48 19.20 20.76
N LYS A 83 25.66 19.07 21.80
CA LYS A 83 26.03 18.27 22.98
C LYS A 83 26.07 16.79 22.61
N GLU A 84 25.01 16.28 21.98
CA GLU A 84 24.96 14.91 21.47
C GLU A 84 26.10 14.64 20.47
N GLU A 85 26.43 15.60 19.60
CA GLU A 85 27.55 15.47 18.67
C GLU A 85 28.87 15.28 19.39
N SER A 86 29.16 16.15 20.37
CA SER A 86 30.40 16.10 21.15
C SER A 86 30.52 14.77 21.91
N ASP A 87 29.44 14.34 22.56
CA ASP A 87 29.40 13.10 23.33
C ASP A 87 29.52 11.87 22.41
N ALA A 88 28.88 11.88 21.24
CA ALA A 88 28.95 10.81 20.25
C ALA A 88 30.36 10.65 19.65
N LEU A 89 31.04 11.76 19.36
CA LEU A 89 32.39 11.77 18.77
C LEU A 89 33.47 11.22 19.72
N VAL A 90 33.24 11.25 21.03
CA VAL A 90 34.12 10.57 22.01
C VAL A 90 34.02 9.05 21.88
N ILE A 91 32.87 8.52 21.43
CA ILE A 91 32.57 7.10 21.36
C ILE A 91 32.98 6.51 20.00
N THR A 92 32.68 7.22 18.90
CA THR A 92 32.90 6.71 17.54
C THR A 92 33.07 7.85 16.52
N LYS A 93 33.71 7.54 15.38
CA LYS A 93 33.74 8.43 14.21
C LYS A 93 32.57 8.18 13.25
N ASP A 94 31.85 7.07 13.43
CA ASP A 94 30.67 6.72 12.63
C ASP A 94 29.43 7.43 13.18
N VAL A 95 29.50 8.76 13.23
CA VAL A 95 28.39 9.62 13.64
C VAL A 95 27.65 10.15 12.43
N VAL A 96 26.35 10.44 12.60
CA VAL A 96 25.48 10.97 11.55
C VAL A 96 24.61 12.10 12.11
N TYR A 97 24.39 13.14 11.32
CA TYR A 97 23.42 14.17 11.70
C TYR A 97 22.01 13.62 11.48
N LEU A 98 21.23 13.58 12.56
CA LEU A 98 19.93 12.94 12.60
C LEU A 98 18.92 13.78 13.37
N LYS A 99 18.44 14.84 12.72
CA LYS A 99 17.38 15.71 13.24
C LYS A 99 16.03 15.29 12.68
N PRO A 100 15.01 15.04 13.52
CA PRO A 100 13.66 14.78 13.05
C PRO A 100 13.08 16.03 12.35
N CYS A 101 12.55 15.84 11.14
CA CYS A 101 11.83 16.87 10.39
C CYS A 101 10.36 16.49 10.33
N LEU A 102 9.48 17.33 10.88
CA LEU A 102 8.05 17.05 10.99
C LEU A 102 7.19 18.00 10.14
N TYR A 103 7.74 19.13 9.73
CA TYR A 103 7.06 20.14 8.92
C TYR A 103 8.04 20.88 8.02
N LYS A 104 7.51 21.56 6.99
CA LYS A 104 8.34 22.20 5.97
C LYS A 104 8.96 23.49 6.50
N ASN A 105 8.12 24.44 6.93
CA ASN A 105 8.54 25.77 7.37
C ASN A 105 8.38 25.92 8.88
N LYS A 106 9.16 26.80 9.52
CA LYS A 106 9.05 27.06 10.97
C LYS A 106 7.64 27.47 11.43
N GLU A 107 6.94 28.22 10.58
CA GLU A 107 5.56 28.69 10.80
C GLU A 107 4.53 27.54 10.85
N ASP A 108 4.83 26.39 10.23
CA ASP A 108 3.92 25.24 10.18
C ASP A 108 3.84 24.47 11.52
N SER A 109 4.68 24.81 12.50
CA SER A 109 4.72 24.16 13.82
C SER A 109 3.37 24.22 14.55
N ASP A 110 2.65 25.32 14.43
CA ASP A 110 1.31 25.48 15.02
C ASP A 110 0.29 24.52 14.41
N TYR A 111 0.37 24.24 13.11
CA TYR A 111 -0.52 23.28 12.46
C TYR A 111 -0.26 21.86 12.94
N LEU A 112 1.00 21.49 13.18
CA LEU A 112 1.33 20.18 13.74
C LEU A 112 0.74 20.01 15.14
N LYS A 113 0.77 21.05 15.97
CA LYS A 113 0.09 21.06 17.28
C LYS A 113 -1.40 20.73 17.14
N TYR A 114 -2.09 21.39 16.21
CA TYR A 114 -3.52 21.13 15.97
C TYR A 114 -3.78 19.70 15.48
N LEU A 115 -2.94 19.17 14.60
CA LEU A 115 -3.05 17.79 14.14
C LEU A 115 -2.88 16.79 15.29
N TYR A 116 -1.95 17.03 16.22
CA TYR A 116 -1.77 16.17 17.39
C TYR A 116 -2.93 16.25 18.37
N LEU A 117 -3.50 17.45 18.61
CA LEU A 117 -4.72 17.58 19.42
C LEU A 117 -5.90 16.83 18.80
N ILE A 118 -6.05 16.88 17.47
CA ILE A 118 -7.08 16.11 16.76
C ILE A 118 -6.85 14.61 16.98
N ARG A 119 -5.63 14.12 16.72
CA ARG A 119 -5.21 12.72 16.89
C ARG A 119 -5.48 12.21 18.30
N ASP A 120 -5.13 12.98 19.32
CA ASP A 120 -5.18 12.57 20.73
C ASP A 120 -6.54 12.84 21.39
N GLY A 121 -7.50 13.39 20.64
CA GLY A 121 -8.82 13.70 21.17
C GLY A 121 -8.84 14.88 22.15
N LYS A 122 -7.83 15.76 22.12
CA LYS A 122 -7.64 16.89 23.03
C LYS A 122 -8.08 18.22 22.43
N THR A 123 -8.19 19.24 23.28
CA THR A 123 -8.57 20.62 22.97
C THR A 123 -7.46 21.59 23.38
N LEU A 124 -7.55 22.85 22.98
CA LEU A 124 -6.58 23.87 23.37
C LEU A 124 -6.58 24.20 24.87
N ASN A 125 -7.64 23.82 25.59
CA ASN A 125 -7.75 24.00 27.03
C ASN A 125 -7.08 22.86 27.81
N ASP A 126 -6.71 21.76 27.14
CA ASP A 126 -5.99 20.66 27.78
C ASP A 126 -4.51 21.04 27.95
N ASN A 127 -3.97 20.84 29.15
CA ASN A 127 -2.55 21.04 29.44
C ASN A 127 -1.72 19.88 28.88
N VAL A 128 -1.47 19.88 27.56
CA VAL A 128 -0.65 18.90 26.86
C VAL A 128 0.48 19.60 26.11
N THR A 129 1.68 19.04 26.23
CA THR A 129 2.89 19.53 25.55
C THR A 129 3.34 18.52 24.51
N TYR A 130 3.71 19.00 23.32
CA TYR A 130 4.22 18.20 22.22
C TYR A 130 5.63 18.65 21.83
N ASP A 131 6.52 17.71 21.51
CA ASP A 131 7.85 18.01 20.95
C ASP A 131 7.72 18.41 19.47
N ILE A 132 7.42 19.69 19.21
CA ILE A 132 7.22 20.25 17.88
C ILE A 132 8.21 21.38 17.55
N LEU A 133 9.05 21.78 18.50
CA LEU A 133 9.99 22.88 18.29
C LEU A 133 11.18 22.42 17.46
N ASP A 134 11.67 23.31 16.60
CA ASP A 134 12.86 23.10 15.76
C ASP A 134 12.82 21.83 14.92
N LYS A 135 11.66 21.49 14.32
CA LYS A 135 11.50 20.32 13.42
C LYS A 135 11.21 20.71 11.97
N ALA A 136 11.58 21.93 11.56
CA ALA A 136 11.48 22.39 10.18
C ALA A 136 12.51 21.68 9.29
N ILE A 137 12.17 21.47 8.00
CA ILE A 137 13.12 21.00 6.99
C ILE A 137 14.16 22.10 6.67
N GLU A 138 13.72 23.35 6.59
CA GLU A 138 14.60 24.49 6.31
C GLU A 138 15.44 24.84 7.53
N ASP A 139 16.68 24.35 7.53
CA ASP A 139 17.68 24.69 8.53
C ASP A 139 18.94 25.20 7.81
N SER A 140 18.98 26.51 7.58
CA SER A 140 20.04 27.18 6.80
C SER A 140 21.42 27.12 7.45
N ASP A 141 21.49 26.78 8.74
CA ASP A 141 22.72 26.90 9.53
C ASP A 141 23.37 25.55 9.85
N VAL A 142 22.80 24.41 9.42
CA VAL A 142 23.33 23.06 9.73
C VAL A 142 24.80 22.92 9.37
N ILE A 143 25.21 23.42 8.19
CA ILE A 143 26.59 23.31 7.71
C ILE A 143 27.58 24.07 8.61
N ASN A 144 27.16 25.21 9.16
CA ASN A 144 28.01 26.03 10.04
C ASN A 144 27.90 25.61 11.51
N ALA A 145 26.82 24.93 11.88
CA ALA A 145 26.49 24.60 13.26
C ALA A 145 27.13 23.29 13.75
N TYR A 146 27.48 22.35 12.86
CA TYR A 146 27.94 21.01 13.25
C TYR A 146 29.28 20.67 12.60
N SER A 147 29.94 19.62 13.10
CA SER A 147 31.16 19.11 12.49
C SER A 147 30.88 18.57 11.08
N ASN A 148 31.84 18.74 10.19
CA ASN A 148 31.74 18.22 8.83
C ASN A 148 31.66 16.69 8.80
N ILE A 149 32.14 15.97 9.82
CA ILE A 149 32.21 14.49 9.81
C ILE A 149 30.80 13.88 9.77
N GLY A 150 29.90 14.30 10.66
CA GLY A 150 28.53 13.78 10.70
C GLY A 150 27.74 14.09 9.43
N LEU A 151 27.91 15.29 8.88
CA LEU A 151 27.28 15.72 7.63
C LEU A 151 27.82 14.93 6.43
N LEU A 152 29.14 14.74 6.34
CA LEU A 152 29.76 13.95 5.29
C LEU A 152 29.32 12.49 5.35
N ASN A 153 29.20 11.90 6.54
CA ASN A 153 28.67 10.54 6.68
C ASN A 153 27.20 10.45 6.26
N THR A 154 26.39 11.47 6.58
CA THR A 154 25.01 11.58 6.10
C THR A 154 24.95 11.54 4.57
N LEU A 155 25.79 12.34 3.90
CA LEU A 155 25.89 12.35 2.44
C LEU A 155 26.36 11.00 1.87
N LYS A 156 27.37 10.36 2.48
CA LYS A 156 27.82 9.01 2.07
C LYS A 156 26.70 7.98 2.14
N ILE A 157 25.89 8.01 3.21
CA ILE A 157 24.73 7.11 3.36
C ILE A 157 23.72 7.38 2.24
N VAL A 158 23.36 8.65 2.01
CA VAL A 158 22.43 9.05 0.95
C VAL A 158 22.93 8.60 -0.43
N ASP A 159 24.22 8.76 -0.73
CA ASP A 159 24.83 8.35 -2.00
C ASP A 159 24.81 6.83 -2.18
N ALA A 160 25.01 6.08 -1.11
CA ALA A 160 24.97 4.62 -1.11
C ALA A 160 23.55 4.03 -1.24
N CYS A 161 22.51 4.75 -0.81
CA CYS A 161 21.12 4.31 -0.93
C CYS A 161 20.61 4.38 -2.37
N ASN A 162 20.53 3.27 -3.09
CA ASN A 162 20.04 3.21 -4.47
C ASN A 162 18.98 2.12 -4.63
N LEU A 163 17.71 2.49 -4.53
CA LEU A 163 16.59 1.58 -4.74
C LEU A 163 16.13 1.61 -6.19
N GLU A 164 16.34 0.50 -6.89
CA GLU A 164 15.74 0.23 -8.19
C GLU A 164 14.87 -1.02 -8.09
N PHE A 165 13.59 -0.90 -8.46
CA PHE A 165 12.72 -2.07 -8.53
C PHE A 165 13.04 -2.87 -9.79
N PRO A 166 13.18 -4.21 -9.69
CA PRO A 166 13.28 -5.04 -10.87
C PRO A 166 12.02 -4.86 -11.73
N LYS A 167 12.16 -5.11 -13.03
CA LYS A 167 11.01 -5.08 -13.95
C LYS A 167 9.90 -5.98 -13.39
N ALA A 168 8.69 -5.44 -13.29
CA ALA A 168 7.54 -6.17 -12.77
C ALA A 168 7.38 -7.49 -13.56
N SER A 169 7.57 -8.61 -12.89
CA SER A 169 7.18 -9.92 -13.41
C SER A 169 5.70 -10.11 -13.14
N LEU A 170 5.01 -10.76 -14.08
CA LEU A 170 3.62 -11.20 -13.87
C LEU A 170 3.61 -12.33 -12.84
N LEU A 171 3.50 -11.97 -11.56
CA LEU A 171 3.38 -12.90 -10.45
C LEU A 171 1.91 -13.32 -10.26
N LEU A 172 1.37 -14.05 -11.24
CA LEU A 172 0.02 -14.58 -11.16
C LEU A 172 -0.03 -15.80 -10.22
N PRO A 173 -1.06 -15.93 -9.37
CA PRO A 173 -1.30 -17.17 -8.64
C PRO A 173 -1.47 -18.34 -9.60
N ILE A 174 -0.89 -19.49 -9.27
CA ILE A 174 -1.03 -20.71 -10.06
C ILE A 174 -2.30 -21.43 -9.60
N TYR A 175 -3.16 -21.79 -10.55
CA TYR A 175 -4.32 -22.63 -10.26
C TYR A 175 -3.91 -24.11 -10.37
N GLU A 176 -4.05 -24.85 -9.27
CA GLU A 176 -3.74 -26.28 -9.21
C GLU A 176 -4.81 -27.08 -9.99
N CYS A 177 -4.50 -27.37 -11.25
CA CYS A 177 -5.40 -28.14 -12.12
C CYS A 177 -5.46 -29.61 -11.69
N PRO A 178 -6.63 -30.27 -11.79
CA PRO A 178 -6.76 -31.68 -11.46
C PRO A 178 -5.76 -32.55 -12.22
N LYS A 179 -5.13 -33.51 -11.54
CA LYS A 179 -4.12 -34.43 -12.11
C LYS A 179 -2.91 -33.72 -12.74
N GLY A 180 -2.65 -32.45 -12.39
CA GLY A 180 -1.50 -31.70 -12.92
C GLY A 180 -1.62 -31.31 -14.41
N VAL A 181 -2.84 -31.29 -14.95
CA VAL A 181 -3.08 -30.86 -16.35
C VAL A 181 -2.63 -29.40 -16.54
N ASP A 182 -2.11 -29.06 -17.72
CA ASP A 182 -1.78 -27.67 -18.03
C ASP A 182 -2.99 -26.73 -17.91
N SER A 183 -2.76 -25.55 -17.34
CA SER A 183 -3.78 -24.53 -17.09
C SER A 183 -4.55 -24.13 -18.36
N SER A 184 -3.88 -24.06 -19.51
CA SER A 184 -4.51 -23.67 -20.77
C SER A 184 -5.40 -24.79 -21.30
N ILE A 185 -4.94 -26.04 -21.23
CA ILE A 185 -5.74 -27.22 -21.60
C ILE A 185 -6.99 -27.32 -20.71
N TYR A 186 -6.81 -27.14 -19.40
CA TYR A 186 -7.91 -27.20 -18.45
C TYR A 186 -8.92 -26.08 -18.70
N LEU A 187 -8.45 -24.85 -18.91
CA LEU A 187 -9.30 -23.69 -19.25
C LEU A 187 -10.12 -23.95 -20.53
N ILE A 188 -9.50 -24.45 -21.60
CA ILE A 188 -10.18 -24.79 -22.86
C ILE A 188 -11.31 -25.80 -22.59
N SER A 189 -11.04 -26.84 -21.80
CA SER A 189 -12.04 -27.87 -21.50
C SER A 189 -13.25 -27.30 -20.72
N LEU A 190 -12.99 -26.44 -19.73
CA LEU A 190 -14.02 -25.80 -18.92
C LEU A 190 -14.84 -24.81 -19.74
N ALA A 191 -14.19 -23.99 -20.56
CA ALA A 191 -14.85 -23.00 -21.39
C ALA A 191 -15.76 -23.67 -22.42
N LYS A 192 -15.31 -24.75 -23.08
CA LYS A 192 -16.16 -25.54 -23.99
C LYS A 192 -17.38 -26.13 -23.28
N ALA A 193 -17.17 -26.83 -22.17
CA ALA A 193 -18.26 -27.44 -21.41
C ALA A 193 -19.25 -26.38 -20.87
N GLY A 194 -18.73 -25.25 -20.41
CA GLY A 194 -19.52 -24.13 -19.92
C GLY A 194 -20.36 -23.48 -21.00
N LEU A 195 -19.80 -23.24 -22.18
CA LEU A 195 -20.52 -22.72 -23.35
C LEU A 195 -21.63 -23.67 -23.79
N THR A 196 -21.32 -24.96 -23.90
CA THR A 196 -22.29 -26.02 -24.21
C THR A 196 -23.48 -26.00 -23.26
N LYS A 197 -23.21 -25.86 -21.96
CA LYS A 197 -24.26 -25.76 -20.94
C LYS A 197 -25.08 -24.48 -21.09
N ARG A 198 -24.44 -23.32 -21.28
CA ARG A 198 -25.14 -22.03 -21.38
C ARG A 198 -26.04 -21.92 -22.60
N LEU A 199 -25.64 -22.53 -23.72
CA LEU A 199 -26.39 -22.51 -24.98
C LEU A 199 -27.29 -23.74 -25.18
N ASN A 200 -27.43 -24.61 -24.17
CA ASN A 200 -28.22 -25.84 -24.26
C ASN A 200 -27.88 -26.68 -25.52
N ASN A 201 -26.59 -26.89 -25.79
CA ASN A 201 -26.05 -27.54 -26.99
C ASN A 201 -26.29 -26.81 -28.34
N ASN A 202 -26.96 -25.67 -28.38
CA ASN A 202 -27.21 -24.91 -29.62
C ASN A 202 -26.05 -23.93 -29.92
N ILE A 203 -24.85 -24.46 -30.12
CA ILE A 203 -23.66 -23.64 -30.39
C ILE A 203 -23.53 -23.40 -31.90
N THR A 204 -23.65 -22.15 -32.34
CA THR A 204 -23.40 -21.77 -33.74
C THR A 204 -21.91 -21.64 -34.03
N LYS A 205 -21.55 -21.57 -35.32
CA LYS A 205 -20.16 -21.40 -35.75
C LYS A 205 -19.52 -20.14 -35.17
N ASP A 206 -20.24 -19.02 -35.13
CA ASP A 206 -19.73 -17.74 -34.61
C ASP A 206 -19.26 -17.84 -33.15
N TYR A 207 -19.98 -18.61 -32.31
CA TYR A 207 -19.57 -18.85 -30.93
C TYR A 207 -18.32 -19.73 -30.84
N LEU A 208 -18.20 -20.77 -31.68
CA LEU A 208 -17.01 -21.62 -31.71
C LEU A 208 -15.77 -20.86 -32.15
N ASP A 209 -15.91 -20.05 -33.20
CA ASP A 209 -14.84 -19.23 -33.76
C ASP A 209 -14.39 -18.19 -32.74
N ARG A 210 -15.34 -17.47 -32.11
CA ARG A 210 -15.03 -16.51 -31.05
C ARG A 210 -14.39 -17.16 -29.83
N LEU A 211 -14.90 -18.31 -29.36
CA LEU A 211 -14.34 -18.99 -28.20
C LEU A 211 -12.90 -19.43 -28.45
N SER A 212 -12.63 -19.96 -29.64
CA SER A 212 -11.28 -20.43 -30.02
C SER A 212 -10.30 -19.27 -30.11
N TYR A 213 -10.72 -18.17 -30.75
CA TYR A 213 -9.94 -16.93 -30.83
C TYR A 213 -9.55 -16.38 -29.45
N GLU A 214 -10.52 -16.26 -28.54
CA GLU A 214 -10.25 -15.75 -27.19
C GLU A 214 -9.31 -16.68 -26.39
N LEU A 215 -9.54 -17.99 -26.45
CA LEU A 215 -8.71 -18.98 -25.74
C LEU A 215 -7.25 -18.96 -26.22
N ASP A 216 -7.04 -18.80 -27.52
CA ASP A 216 -5.69 -18.69 -28.09
C ASP A 216 -4.97 -17.43 -27.63
N ILE A 217 -5.66 -16.28 -27.58
CA ILE A 217 -5.09 -15.03 -27.05
C ILE A 217 -4.75 -15.17 -25.56
N ILE A 218 -5.68 -15.68 -24.75
CA ILE A 218 -5.48 -15.86 -23.31
C ILE A 218 -4.29 -16.76 -23.03
N LYS A 219 -4.16 -17.87 -23.79
CA LYS A 219 -3.01 -18.77 -23.71
C LYS A 219 -1.70 -18.07 -24.10
N ASN A 220 -1.67 -17.41 -25.25
CA ASN A 220 -0.46 -16.76 -25.78
C ASN A 220 0.03 -15.60 -24.90
N MET A 221 -0.88 -14.93 -24.19
CA MET A 221 -0.55 -13.88 -23.24
C MET A 221 -0.24 -14.39 -21.82
N GLY A 222 -0.45 -15.69 -21.55
CA GLY A 222 -0.14 -16.31 -20.26
C GLY A 222 -1.18 -16.06 -19.16
N PHE A 223 -2.43 -15.76 -19.53
CA PHE A 223 -3.50 -15.43 -18.58
C PHE A 223 -4.42 -16.62 -18.21
N SER A 224 -4.08 -17.85 -18.62
CA SER A 224 -4.88 -19.04 -18.33
C SER A 224 -5.13 -19.23 -16.82
N ASN A 225 -4.08 -19.12 -16.00
CA ASN A 225 -4.19 -19.21 -14.54
C ASN A 225 -5.06 -18.09 -13.95
N TYR A 226 -4.98 -16.87 -14.47
CA TYR A 226 -5.77 -15.75 -13.99
C TYR A 226 -7.28 -16.02 -14.15
N PHE A 227 -7.69 -16.47 -15.34
CA PHE A 227 -9.08 -16.87 -15.59
C PHE A 227 -9.54 -18.01 -14.69
N LEU A 228 -8.68 -19.01 -14.45
CA LEU A 228 -9.02 -20.15 -13.59
C LEU A 228 -9.16 -19.74 -12.11
N VAL A 229 -8.32 -18.85 -11.61
CA VAL A 229 -8.42 -18.29 -10.26
C VAL A 229 -9.74 -17.54 -10.09
N VAL A 230 -10.11 -16.71 -11.08
CA VAL A 230 -11.37 -15.96 -11.03
C VAL A 230 -12.59 -16.88 -11.12
N TYR A 231 -12.58 -17.81 -12.07
CA TYR A 231 -13.59 -18.86 -12.18
C TYR A 231 -13.81 -19.60 -10.86
N ASP A 232 -12.73 -19.91 -10.15
CA ASP A 232 -12.77 -20.73 -8.96
C ASP A 232 -13.48 -20.09 -7.78
N PHE A 233 -13.13 -18.86 -7.41
CA PHE A 233 -13.81 -18.20 -6.29
C PHE A 233 -15.26 -17.83 -6.64
N ILE A 234 -15.56 -17.51 -7.91
CA ILE A 234 -16.93 -17.28 -8.37
C ILE A 234 -17.75 -18.57 -8.32
N ARG A 235 -17.18 -19.70 -8.76
CA ARG A 235 -17.81 -21.01 -8.67
C ARG A 235 -18.06 -21.40 -7.20
N TYR A 236 -17.11 -21.12 -6.31
CA TYR A 236 -17.28 -21.34 -4.88
C TYR A 236 -18.46 -20.52 -4.33
N ALA A 237 -18.50 -19.22 -4.63
CA ALA A 237 -19.59 -18.33 -4.23
C ALA A 237 -20.96 -18.87 -4.68
N LYS A 238 -21.09 -19.19 -5.97
CA LYS A 238 -22.33 -19.73 -6.56
C LYS A 238 -22.75 -21.07 -5.93
N LYS A 239 -21.81 -21.97 -5.65
CA LYS A 239 -22.10 -23.26 -4.97
C LYS A 239 -22.62 -23.07 -3.54
N LYS A 240 -22.21 -22.00 -2.87
CA LYS A 240 -22.68 -21.63 -1.53
C LYS A 240 -23.99 -20.84 -1.55
N GLY A 241 -24.56 -20.58 -2.73
CA GLY A 241 -25.77 -19.76 -2.87
C GLY A 241 -25.51 -18.26 -2.73
N ILE A 242 -24.24 -17.82 -2.76
CA ILE A 242 -23.89 -16.39 -2.72
C ILE A 242 -24.14 -15.82 -4.11
N LEU A 243 -24.96 -14.77 -4.17
CA LEU A 243 -25.20 -14.03 -5.41
C LEU A 243 -23.90 -13.34 -5.83
N VAL A 244 -23.54 -13.51 -7.09
CA VAL A 244 -22.41 -12.80 -7.73
C VAL A 244 -23.02 -11.89 -8.78
N GLY A 245 -22.55 -10.65 -8.86
CA GLY A 245 -23.02 -9.71 -9.87
C GLY A 245 -22.84 -10.25 -11.30
N PRO A 246 -23.58 -9.70 -12.28
CA PRO A 246 -23.55 -10.19 -13.67
C PRO A 246 -22.19 -9.99 -14.38
N GLY A 247 -21.22 -9.38 -13.70
CA GLY A 247 -19.96 -8.91 -14.24
C GLY A 247 -20.05 -7.43 -14.62
N ARG A 248 -18.99 -6.67 -14.35
CA ARG A 248 -18.88 -5.24 -14.72
C ARG A 248 -17.57 -4.98 -15.48
N GLY A 249 -17.51 -3.82 -16.10
CA GLY A 249 -16.32 -3.40 -16.86
C GLY A 249 -16.14 -4.17 -18.17
N SER A 250 -14.90 -4.24 -18.64
CA SER A 250 -14.59 -4.81 -19.95
C SER A 250 -14.72 -6.33 -19.99
N ALA A 251 -14.64 -7.03 -18.85
CA ALA A 251 -14.76 -8.48 -18.75
C ALA A 251 -16.04 -9.06 -19.37
N ALA A 252 -17.14 -8.29 -19.40
CA ALA A 252 -18.39 -8.68 -20.06
C ALA A 252 -18.25 -8.92 -21.58
N GLY A 253 -17.20 -8.41 -22.22
CA GLY A 253 -16.89 -8.65 -23.63
C GLY A 253 -16.24 -9.99 -23.94
N SER A 254 -15.89 -10.80 -22.94
CA SER A 254 -15.25 -12.10 -23.13
C SER A 254 -16.26 -13.25 -23.12
N LEU A 255 -16.31 -14.00 -24.22
CA LEU A 255 -17.07 -15.24 -24.32
C LEU A 255 -16.48 -16.33 -23.40
N VAL A 256 -15.16 -16.33 -23.17
CA VAL A 256 -14.54 -17.24 -22.18
C VAL A 256 -15.05 -16.91 -20.78
N ALA A 257 -15.11 -15.64 -20.39
CA ALA A 257 -15.64 -15.23 -19.08
C ALA A 257 -17.13 -15.63 -18.93
N TYR A 258 -17.94 -15.41 -19.96
CA TYR A 258 -19.33 -15.87 -20.00
C TYR A 258 -19.41 -17.39 -19.84
N SER A 259 -18.65 -18.14 -20.62
CA SER A 259 -18.66 -19.61 -20.63
C SER A 259 -18.31 -20.21 -19.27
N LEU A 260 -17.33 -19.64 -18.56
CA LEU A 260 -16.94 -20.07 -17.21
C LEU A 260 -17.95 -19.66 -16.14
N GLY A 261 -18.87 -18.77 -16.46
CA GLY A 261 -19.81 -18.18 -15.50
C GLY A 261 -19.18 -17.10 -14.62
N ILE A 262 -18.11 -16.46 -15.09
CA ILE A 262 -17.55 -15.25 -14.48
C ILE A 262 -18.50 -14.08 -14.73
N THR A 263 -19.05 -13.98 -15.95
CA THR A 263 -20.08 -13.01 -16.33
C THR A 263 -21.38 -13.73 -16.70
N GLU A 264 -22.49 -13.02 -16.62
CA GLU A 264 -23.83 -13.50 -17.02
C GLU A 264 -24.30 -12.93 -18.36
N ILE A 265 -23.55 -11.99 -18.94
CA ILE A 265 -23.89 -11.31 -20.19
C ILE A 265 -23.29 -12.07 -21.37
N ASP A 266 -24.13 -12.43 -22.35
CA ASP A 266 -23.68 -13.02 -23.61
C ASP A 266 -23.08 -11.94 -24.52
N PRO A 267 -21.76 -11.97 -24.80
CA PRO A 267 -21.11 -10.91 -25.56
C PRO A 267 -21.50 -10.91 -27.04
N LEU A 268 -21.83 -12.06 -27.65
CA LEU A 268 -22.23 -12.08 -29.06
C LEU A 268 -23.62 -11.50 -29.24
N LYS A 269 -24.54 -11.83 -28.34
CA LYS A 269 -25.92 -11.30 -28.37
C LYS A 269 -25.97 -9.77 -28.30
N TYR A 270 -25.05 -9.16 -27.57
CA TYR A 270 -24.99 -7.71 -27.39
C TYR A 270 -23.83 -7.03 -28.12
N ASN A 271 -23.19 -7.73 -29.08
CA ASN A 271 -22.09 -7.21 -29.89
C ASN A 271 -20.93 -6.60 -29.07
N LEU A 272 -20.60 -7.22 -27.95
CA LEU A 272 -19.50 -6.80 -27.08
C LEU A 272 -18.15 -7.31 -27.61
N LEU A 273 -17.17 -6.41 -27.63
CA LEU A 273 -15.84 -6.65 -28.20
C LEU A 273 -14.89 -7.23 -27.14
N PHE A 274 -14.18 -8.30 -27.49
CA PHE A 274 -13.19 -8.93 -26.60
C PHE A 274 -11.94 -8.08 -26.45
N GLU A 275 -11.54 -7.38 -27.51
CA GLU A 275 -10.31 -6.59 -27.59
C GLU A 275 -10.36 -5.36 -26.67
N ARG A 276 -11.56 -4.94 -26.26
CA ARG A 276 -11.73 -3.92 -25.20
C ARG A 276 -11.35 -4.45 -23.82
N PHE A 277 -11.42 -5.76 -23.61
CA PHE A 277 -10.98 -6.44 -22.40
C PHE A 277 -9.52 -6.84 -22.50
N LEU A 278 -9.16 -7.57 -23.56
CA LEU A 278 -7.82 -8.09 -23.76
C LEU A 278 -7.38 -7.89 -25.21
N ASN A 279 -6.49 -6.92 -25.43
CA ASN A 279 -5.98 -6.61 -26.75
C ASN A 279 -4.66 -7.37 -27.02
N PRO A 280 -4.56 -8.21 -28.07
CA PRO A 280 -3.33 -8.94 -28.38
C PRO A 280 -2.14 -8.03 -28.75
N GLU A 281 -2.40 -6.84 -29.30
CA GLU A 281 -1.36 -5.86 -29.66
C GLU A 281 -0.80 -5.12 -28.44
N ARG A 282 -1.55 -5.12 -27.32
CA ARG A 282 -1.15 -4.46 -26.08
C ARG A 282 -1.16 -5.47 -24.93
N LYS A 283 0.04 -5.90 -24.52
CA LYS A 283 0.21 -6.71 -23.30
C LYS A 283 -0.05 -5.89 -22.04
N THR A 284 -1.32 -5.67 -21.73
CA THR A 284 -1.80 -5.15 -20.44
C THR A 284 -2.42 -6.28 -19.62
N MET A 285 -2.27 -6.19 -18.30
CA MET A 285 -2.94 -7.11 -17.39
C MET A 285 -4.46 -6.90 -17.49
N PRO A 286 -5.25 -7.95 -17.75
CA PRO A 286 -6.71 -7.84 -17.72
C PRO A 286 -7.18 -7.61 -16.28
N ASP A 287 -8.26 -6.84 -16.15
CA ASP A 287 -8.92 -6.58 -14.87
C ASP A 287 -10.34 -7.13 -14.90
N ILE A 288 -10.61 -8.12 -14.04
CA ILE A 288 -11.91 -8.76 -13.86
C ILE A 288 -12.45 -8.37 -12.49
N ASP A 289 -13.28 -7.34 -12.51
CA ASP A 289 -14.03 -6.89 -11.36
C ASP A 289 -15.23 -7.80 -11.08
N THR A 290 -15.38 -8.21 -9.82
CA THR A 290 -16.51 -9.04 -9.36
C THR A 290 -17.24 -8.38 -8.20
N ASP A 291 -18.57 -8.29 -8.31
CA ASP A 291 -19.44 -7.83 -7.24
C ASP A 291 -19.90 -9.00 -6.36
N ILE A 292 -19.64 -8.92 -5.06
CA ILE A 292 -20.08 -9.88 -4.05
C ILE A 292 -20.75 -9.08 -2.92
N PRO A 293 -21.89 -9.53 -2.37
CA PRO A 293 -22.53 -8.87 -1.23
C PRO A 293 -21.58 -8.77 -0.03
N ASP A 294 -21.56 -7.61 0.62
CA ASP A 294 -20.61 -7.30 1.71
C ASP A 294 -20.65 -8.34 2.84
N ILE A 295 -21.83 -8.86 3.18
CA ILE A 295 -22.01 -9.86 4.24
C ILE A 295 -21.27 -11.19 3.99
N TYR A 296 -20.94 -11.50 2.73
CA TYR A 296 -20.23 -12.72 2.34
C TYR A 296 -18.78 -12.47 1.93
N ARG A 297 -18.31 -11.22 2.04
CA ARG A 297 -16.95 -10.84 1.64
C ARG A 297 -15.89 -11.66 2.38
N ASP A 298 -16.05 -11.81 3.69
CA ASP A 298 -15.12 -12.56 4.52
C ASP A 298 -15.08 -14.05 4.19
N ASP A 299 -16.21 -14.65 3.80
CA ASP A 299 -16.27 -16.05 3.37
C ASP A 299 -15.42 -16.29 2.13
N ILE A 300 -15.49 -15.37 1.16
CA ILE A 300 -14.69 -15.44 -0.07
C ILE A 300 -13.21 -15.18 0.23
N ILE A 301 -12.89 -14.19 1.05
CA ILE A 301 -11.51 -13.92 1.47
C ILE A 301 -10.92 -15.14 2.18
N ASN A 302 -11.66 -15.75 3.10
CA ASN A 302 -11.25 -16.95 3.83
C ASN A 302 -11.03 -18.13 2.87
N TYR A 303 -11.91 -18.33 1.89
CA TYR A 303 -11.74 -19.35 0.86
C TYR A 303 -10.45 -19.14 0.05
N VAL A 304 -10.25 -17.94 -0.49
CA VAL A 304 -9.06 -17.60 -1.29
C VAL A 304 -7.79 -17.71 -0.43
N THR A 305 -7.83 -17.28 0.83
CA THR A 305 -6.71 -17.40 1.78
C THR A 305 -6.34 -18.85 2.06
N ASN A 306 -7.33 -19.71 2.30
CA ASN A 306 -7.10 -21.14 2.56
C ASN A 306 -6.56 -21.85 1.32
N LYS A 307 -7.05 -21.49 0.13
CA LYS A 307 -6.69 -22.15 -1.12
C LYS A 307 -5.35 -21.69 -1.69
N TYR A 308 -5.11 -20.38 -1.75
CA TYR A 308 -3.92 -19.80 -2.38
C TYR A 308 -2.81 -19.48 -1.38
N GLY A 309 -3.10 -19.56 -0.08
CA GLY A 309 -2.13 -19.53 1.01
C GLY A 309 -2.17 -18.23 1.81
N LYS A 310 -2.14 -18.38 3.13
CA LYS A 310 -2.22 -17.27 4.11
C LYS A 310 -1.18 -16.16 3.92
N LYS A 311 0.01 -16.47 3.39
CA LYS A 311 1.09 -15.49 3.14
C LYS A 311 1.07 -14.89 1.73
N ARG A 312 0.05 -15.20 0.92
CA ARG A 312 -0.07 -14.80 -0.49
C ARG A 312 -1.38 -14.04 -0.78
N VAL A 313 -2.21 -13.85 0.24
CA VAL A 313 -3.49 -13.11 0.17
C VAL A 313 -3.44 -12.03 1.22
N SER A 314 -3.72 -10.79 0.82
CA SER A 314 -3.79 -9.64 1.72
C SER A 314 -4.80 -8.63 1.19
N GLY A 315 -5.37 -7.82 2.09
CA GLY A 315 -6.18 -6.68 1.70
C GLY A 315 -5.31 -5.56 1.10
N ILE A 316 -5.95 -4.67 0.34
CA ILE A 316 -5.35 -3.42 -0.12
C ILE A 316 -5.76 -2.33 0.88
N VAL A 317 -4.77 -1.61 1.41
CA VAL A 317 -5.01 -0.52 2.37
C VAL A 317 -5.68 0.67 1.65
N THR A 318 -6.57 1.36 2.37
CA THR A 318 -7.08 2.67 1.96
C THR A 318 -6.69 3.70 3.02
N PHE A 319 -6.34 4.90 2.58
CA PHE A 319 -5.98 5.98 3.48
C PHE A 319 -7.15 6.97 3.57
N GLY A 320 -7.72 7.13 4.76
CA GLY A 320 -8.69 8.17 5.02
C GLY A 320 -8.00 9.54 5.05
N THR A 321 -8.43 10.46 4.19
CA THR A 321 -8.00 11.86 4.22
C THR A 321 -9.05 12.72 4.92
N LEU A 322 -8.63 13.78 5.60
CA LEU A 322 -9.56 14.73 6.21
C LEU A 322 -10.34 15.50 5.13
N ALA A 323 -11.61 15.13 4.93
CA ALA A 323 -12.52 15.85 4.03
C ALA A 323 -12.92 17.23 4.59
N ALA A 324 -13.43 18.11 3.74
CA ALA A 324 -13.78 19.49 4.10
C ALA A 324 -14.66 19.62 5.37
N LYS A 325 -15.76 18.83 5.45
CA LYS A 325 -16.62 18.80 6.64
C LYS A 325 -15.89 18.27 7.88
N GLN A 326 -15.07 17.23 7.70
CA GLN A 326 -14.35 16.58 8.79
C GLN A 326 -13.31 17.55 9.38
N VAL A 327 -12.52 18.22 8.54
CA VAL A 327 -11.58 19.27 8.96
C VAL A 327 -12.27 20.35 9.77
N LEU A 328 -13.42 20.85 9.31
CA LEU A 328 -14.16 21.91 10.03
C LEU A 328 -14.66 21.44 11.40
N ARG A 329 -15.16 20.21 11.50
CA ARG A 329 -15.62 19.64 12.78
C ARG A 329 -14.44 19.41 13.73
N ASP A 330 -13.37 18.80 13.25
CA ASP A 330 -12.20 18.49 14.08
C ASP A 330 -11.48 19.73 14.56
N THR A 331 -11.33 20.74 13.69
CA THR A 331 -10.78 22.04 14.09
C THR A 331 -11.72 22.78 15.05
N SER A 332 -13.02 22.82 14.78
CA SER A 332 -13.98 23.47 15.70
C SER A 332 -13.98 22.83 17.09
N ARG A 333 -13.79 21.51 17.16
CA ARG A 333 -13.68 20.75 18.42
C ARG A 333 -12.45 21.18 19.23
N ILE A 334 -11.27 21.30 18.61
CA ILE A 334 -10.06 21.72 19.35
C ILE A 334 -10.19 23.14 19.93
N PHE A 335 -10.94 24.01 19.24
CA PHE A 335 -11.23 25.39 19.66
C PHE A 335 -12.45 25.50 20.61
N ASN A 336 -13.07 24.38 21.00
CA ASN A 336 -14.28 24.36 21.84
C ASN A 336 -15.45 25.18 21.28
N VAL A 337 -15.61 25.21 19.95
CA VAL A 337 -16.75 25.87 19.30
C VAL A 337 -18.01 25.04 19.50
N PRO A 338 -19.14 25.64 19.94
CA PRO A 338 -20.40 24.91 20.12
C PRO A 338 -20.89 24.21 18.84
N LEU A 339 -21.28 22.94 18.95
CA LEU A 339 -21.67 22.09 17.81
C LEU A 339 -22.74 22.72 16.92
N TYR A 340 -23.74 23.42 17.48
CA TYR A 340 -24.80 24.05 16.69
C TYR A 340 -24.27 25.08 15.67
N LYS A 341 -23.16 25.78 15.99
CA LYS A 341 -22.50 26.71 15.04
C LYS A 341 -21.79 25.93 13.93
N VAL A 342 -21.14 24.84 14.30
CA VAL A 342 -20.42 23.95 13.37
C VAL A 342 -21.40 23.26 12.41
N ASP A 343 -22.54 22.81 12.91
CA ASP A 343 -23.59 22.18 12.11
C ASP A 343 -24.18 23.17 11.11
N ARG A 344 -24.45 24.41 11.53
CA ARG A 344 -24.86 25.48 10.61
C ARG A 344 -23.82 25.71 9.52
N LEU A 345 -22.54 25.80 9.88
CA LEU A 345 -21.46 26.04 8.90
C LEU A 345 -21.25 24.85 7.94
N THR A 346 -21.31 23.62 8.45
CA THR A 346 -21.15 22.41 7.63
C THR A 346 -22.36 22.09 6.76
N SER A 347 -23.53 22.70 7.03
CA SER A 347 -24.73 22.55 6.19
C SER A 347 -24.58 23.14 4.78
N PHE A 348 -23.72 24.15 4.61
CA PHE A 348 -23.41 24.76 3.32
C PHE A 348 -22.53 23.86 2.42
N ILE A 349 -21.96 22.80 2.98
CA ILE A 349 -21.12 21.85 2.24
C ILE A 349 -21.99 20.64 1.86
N PRO A 350 -22.06 20.23 0.58
CA PRO A 350 -22.75 19.00 0.18
C PRO A 350 -22.12 17.74 0.80
N VAL A 351 -22.90 16.67 0.98
CA VAL A 351 -22.42 15.41 1.59
C VAL A 351 -21.43 14.68 0.70
N MET A 352 -21.62 14.72 -0.62
CA MET A 352 -20.71 14.13 -1.60
C MET A 352 -20.07 15.22 -2.44
N SER A 353 -18.96 15.77 -1.95
CA SER A 353 -18.16 16.74 -2.72
C SER A 353 -16.68 16.48 -2.53
N HIS A 354 -15.95 16.54 -3.65
CA HIS A 354 -14.49 16.50 -3.68
C HIS A 354 -13.87 17.91 -3.70
N LYS A 355 -14.69 18.98 -3.62
CA LYS A 355 -14.21 20.36 -3.61
C LYS A 355 -13.45 20.70 -2.33
N LYS A 356 -12.48 21.61 -2.44
CA LYS A 356 -11.70 22.11 -1.29
C LYS A 356 -12.46 23.22 -0.55
N LEU A 357 -12.13 23.44 0.72
CA LEU A 357 -12.74 24.51 1.54
C LEU A 357 -12.62 25.91 0.91
N ASN A 358 -11.48 26.22 0.28
CA ASN A 358 -11.27 27.50 -0.41
C ASN A 358 -12.23 27.69 -1.61
N GLU A 359 -12.57 26.61 -2.30
CA GLU A 359 -13.52 26.67 -3.42
C GLU A 359 -14.93 26.97 -2.91
N PHE A 360 -15.36 26.30 -1.83
CA PHE A 360 -16.64 26.61 -1.18
C PHE A 360 -16.72 28.04 -0.66
N TYR A 361 -15.64 28.54 -0.06
CA TYR A 361 -15.60 29.91 0.44
C TYR A 361 -15.78 30.95 -0.68
N LYS A 362 -15.13 30.74 -1.84
CA LYS A 362 -15.27 31.64 -2.99
C LYS A 362 -16.66 31.59 -3.62
N GLU A 363 -17.28 30.41 -3.68
CA GLU A 363 -18.62 30.23 -4.28
C GLU A 363 -19.74 30.87 -3.44
N ASN A 364 -19.57 31.00 -2.13
CA ASN A 364 -20.56 31.58 -1.21
C ASN A 364 -20.27 33.06 -0.85
N ASN A 365 -19.23 33.67 -1.43
CA ASN A 365 -18.91 35.09 -1.28
C ASN A 365 -19.54 35.98 -2.38
N ASN A 366 -20.30 35.38 -3.30
CA ASN A 366 -21.28 36.03 -4.17
C ASN A 366 -22.69 35.73 -3.66
#